data_AF-A0A7C3QKP2-F1
#
_entry.id   AF-A0A7C3QKP2-F1
#
_cell.length_a   1.000
_cell.length_b   1.000
_cell.length_c   1.000
_cell.angle_alpha   90.00
_cell.angle_beta   90.00
_cell.angle_gamma   90.00
#
_symmetry.space_group_name_H-M   'P 1'
#
loop_
_entity.id
_entity.type
_entity.pdbx_description
1 polymer ?
#
loop_
_entity_poly.entity_id
_entity_poly.type
_entity_poly.pdbx_seq_one_letter_code
_entity_poly.pdbx_strand_id
1 'polypeptide(L)'
;DLEENLVAAVAEYRKALLLDLGFIMPHYNLSKIYWRQGRYEEALRQLRNTVRLLERQAGDTPIPHSGGLTRAVFLEICREDAARYGGLVASR
;
A
#
# COMPACT_ATOMS: atom_id res chain seq x y z
N ASP A 1 -15.85 -5.34 16.26
CA ASP A 1 -15.12 -6.41 15.53
C ASP A 1 -14.32 -5.92 14.32
N LEU A 2 -14.71 -4.83 13.65
CA LEU A 2 -13.96 -4.32 12.48
C LEU A 2 -12.53 -3.88 12.80
N GLU A 3 -12.28 -3.33 13.99
CA GLU A 3 -10.92 -2.96 14.44
C GLU A 3 -10.05 -4.18 14.75
N GLU A 4 -10.62 -5.22 15.37
CA GLU A 4 -9.92 -6.48 15.65
C GLU A 4 -9.44 -7.15 14.36
N ASN A 5 -10.30 -7.16 13.34
CA ASN A 5 -9.95 -7.64 12.00
C ASN A 5 -8.82 -6.82 11.35
N LEU A 6 -8.77 -5.50 11.58
CA LEU A 6 -7.68 -4.65 11.08
C LEU A 6 -6.36 -4.93 11.79
N VAL A 7 -6.38 -5.20 13.10
CA VAL A 7 -5.18 -5.58 13.87
C VAL A 7 -4.62 -6.91 13.37
N ALA A 8 -5.47 -7.92 13.20
CA ALA A 8 -5.06 -9.22 12.65
C ALA A 8 -4.48 -9.07 11.23
N ALA A 9 -5.13 -8.27 10.36
CA ALA A 9 -4.64 -8.00 9.01
C ALA A 9 -3.25 -7.33 9.01
N VAL A 10 -3.02 -6.34 9.89
CA VAL A 10 -1.70 -5.70 10.02
C VAL A 10 -0.63 -6.72 10.42
N ALA A 11 -0.93 -7.62 11.35
CA ALA A 11 0.00 -8.66 11.77
C ALA A 11 0.37 -9.60 10.60
N GLU A 12 -0.62 -10.07 9.84
CA GLU A 12 -0.39 -10.95 8.70
C GLU A 12 0.38 -10.25 7.56
N TYR A 13 0.05 -9.00 7.24
CA TYR A 13 0.82 -8.26 6.22
C TYR A 13 2.26 -8.01 6.66
N ARG A 14 2.52 -7.77 7.95
CA ARG A 14 3.89 -7.65 8.46
C ARG A 14 4.66 -8.97 8.37
N LYS A 15 4.01 -10.11 8.64
CA LYS A 15 4.62 -11.44 8.43
C LYS A 15 4.94 -11.68 6.96
N ALA A 16 4.02 -11.33 6.05
CA ALA A 16 4.26 -11.42 4.61
C ALA A 16 5.49 -10.62 4.18
N LEU A 17 5.65 -9.39 4.70
CA LEU A 17 6.81 -8.55 4.42
C LEU A 17 8.11 -9.05 5.06
N LEU A 18 8.04 -9.81 6.15
CA LEU A 18 9.21 -10.48 6.73
C LEU A 18 9.74 -11.59 5.82
N LEU A 19 8.84 -12.26 5.08
CA LEU A 19 9.18 -13.31 4.14
C LEU A 19 9.63 -12.75 2.78
N ASP A 20 8.95 -11.72 2.29
CA ASP A 20 9.27 -11.06 1.02
C ASP A 20 9.06 -9.54 1.12
N LEU A 21 10.16 -8.80 1.21
CA LEU A 21 10.17 -7.33 1.21
C LEU A 21 9.78 -6.74 -0.16
N GLY A 22 9.78 -7.55 -1.22
CA GLY A 22 9.32 -7.19 -2.55
C GLY A 22 7.81 -7.38 -2.76
N PHE A 23 7.09 -7.93 -1.77
CA PHE A 23 5.67 -8.20 -1.91
C PHE A 23 4.86 -6.88 -1.84
N ILE A 24 4.37 -6.45 -3.01
CA ILE A 24 3.76 -5.14 -3.22
C ILE A 24 2.43 -4.98 -2.46
N MET A 25 1.54 -5.98 -2.51
CA MET A 25 0.18 -5.85 -1.97
C MET A 25 0.14 -5.62 -0.46
N PRO A 26 0.96 -6.28 0.38
CA PRO A 26 1.06 -5.95 1.80
C PRO A 26 1.38 -4.48 2.10
N HIS A 27 2.30 -3.84 1.34
CA HIS A 27 2.59 -2.42 1.52
C HIS A 27 1.36 -1.56 1.22
N TYR A 28 0.66 -1.79 0.11
CA TYR A 28 -0.54 -1.03 -0.24
C TYR A 28 -1.70 -1.28 0.74
N ASN A 29 -1.91 -2.51 1.18
CA ASN A 29 -2.98 -2.80 2.14
C ASN A 29 -2.68 -2.20 3.52
N LEU A 30 -1.42 -2.23 3.97
CA LEU A 30 -1.00 -1.53 5.18
C LEU A 30 -1.18 -0.01 5.06
N SER A 31 -0.92 0.59 3.90
CA SER A 31 -1.14 2.03 3.73
C SER A 31 -2.60 2.41 3.94
N LYS A 32 -3.53 1.64 3.36
CA LYS A 32 -4.98 1.84 3.53
C LYS A 32 -5.43 1.61 4.97
N ILE A 33 -4.93 0.57 5.63
CA ILE A 33 -5.28 0.28 7.03
C ILE A 33 -4.79 1.41 7.94
N TYR A 34 -3.53 1.82 7.83
CA TYR A 34 -2.99 2.91 8.64
C TYR A 34 -3.68 4.24 8.36
N TRP A 35 -4.02 4.52 7.10
CA TRP A 35 -4.80 5.71 6.74
C TRP A 35 -6.14 5.75 7.48
N ARG A 36 -6.86 4.63 7.47
CA ARG A 36 -8.14 4.48 8.16
C ARG A 36 -8.02 4.63 9.69
N GLN A 37 -6.89 4.22 10.26
CA GLN A 37 -6.59 4.37 11.69
C GLN A 37 -6.09 5.76 12.08
N GLY A 38 -6.00 6.71 11.13
CA GLY A 38 -5.44 8.05 11.39
C GLY A 38 -3.92 8.09 11.51
N ARG A 39 -3.24 6.97 11.21
CA ARG A 39 -1.79 6.81 11.27
C ARG A 39 -1.16 7.26 9.96
N TYR A 40 -1.26 8.55 9.68
CA TYR A 40 -0.99 9.12 8.35
C TYR A 40 0.46 8.98 7.90
N GLU A 41 1.42 9.15 8.82
CA GLU A 41 2.83 8.96 8.49
C GLU A 41 3.13 7.52 8.09
N GLU A 42 2.60 6.54 8.84
CA GLU A 42 2.76 5.13 8.52
C GLU A 42 2.07 4.78 7.19
N ALA A 43 0.89 5.35 6.94
CA ALA A 43 0.18 5.18 5.68
C ALA A 43 1.03 5.68 4.49
N LEU A 44 1.55 6.91 4.59
CA LEU A 44 2.39 7.52 3.56
C LEU A 44 3.69 6.74 3.35
N ARG A 45 4.34 6.24 4.42
CA ARG A 45 5.54 5.41 4.29
C ARG A 45 5.26 4.13 3.51
N GLN A 46 4.16 3.44 3.83
CA GLN A 46 3.84 2.18 3.15
C GLN A 46 3.44 2.42 1.68
N LEU A 47 2.69 3.48 1.39
CA LEU A 47 2.34 3.84 0.01
C LEU A 47 3.58 4.20 -0.82
N ARG A 48 4.55 4.90 -0.24
CA ARG A 48 5.86 5.18 -0.87
C ARG A 48 6.63 3.90 -1.18
N ASN A 49 6.58 2.89 -0.30
CA ASN A 49 7.20 1.60 -0.57
C ASN A 49 6.53 0.89 -1.74
N THR A 50 5.19 0.91 -1.82
CA THR A 50 4.43 0.37 -2.97
C THR A 50 4.90 1.01 -4.28
N VAL A 51 4.95 2.35 -4.34
CA VAL A 51 5.40 3.08 -5.54
C VAL A 51 6.84 2.70 -5.90
N ARG A 52 7.76 2.68 -4.93
CA ARG A 52 9.17 2.32 -5.18
C ARG A 52 9.32 0.91 -5.74
N LEU A 53 8.53 -0.06 -5.26
CA LEU A 53 8.57 -1.43 -5.78
C LEU A 53 8.01 -1.50 -7.21
N LEU A 54 6.91 -0.80 -7.49
CA LEU A 54 6.34 -0.70 -8.84
C LEU A 54 7.29 0.00 -9.82
N GLU A 55 8.05 1.00 -9.38
CA GLU A 55 9.05 1.69 -10.21
C GLU A 55 10.24 0.79 -10.58
N ARG A 56 10.54 -0.22 -9.76
CA ARG A 56 11.60 -1.21 -10.02
C ARG A 56 11.16 -2.32 -10.98
N GLN A 57 9.86 -2.49 -11.18
CA GLN A 57 9.30 -3.45 -12.13
C GLN A 57 9.20 -2.85 -13.54
N ALA A 58 9.39 -3.69 -14.56
CA ALA A 58 9.31 -3.28 -15.96
C ALA A 58 7.89 -3.51 -16.54
N GLY A 59 7.51 -2.66 -17.50
CA GLY A 59 6.38 -2.89 -18.41
C GLY A 59 5.01 -3.10 -17.74
N ASP A 60 4.15 -3.86 -18.39
CA ASP A 60 2.80 -4.22 -17.96
C ASP A 60 2.76 -5.51 -17.12
N THR A 61 3.80 -5.74 -16.30
CA THR A 61 3.87 -6.93 -15.45
C THR A 61 2.64 -7.01 -14.53
N PRO A 62 1.88 -8.12 -14.52
CA PRO A 62 0.78 -8.30 -13.58
C PRO A 62 1.28 -8.30 -12.14
N ILE A 63 0.55 -7.62 -11.26
CA ILE A 63 0.87 -7.59 -9.83
C ILE A 63 0.25 -8.83 -9.16
N PRO A 64 1.04 -9.73 -8.54
CA PRO A 64 0.50 -10.90 -7.86
C PRO A 64 -0.51 -10.49 -6.77
N HIS A 65 -1.61 -11.25 -6.65
CA HIS A 65 -2.65 -11.02 -5.65
C HIS A 65 -3.38 -9.67 -5.73
N SER A 66 -3.31 -8.99 -6.87
CA SER A 66 -3.99 -7.70 -7.12
C SER A 66 -5.38 -7.82 -7.77
N GLY A 67 -5.82 -9.04 -8.12
CA GLY A 67 -7.03 -9.25 -8.93
C GLY A 67 -6.83 -8.98 -10.42
N GLY A 68 -5.59 -8.99 -10.91
CA GLY A 68 -5.26 -8.84 -12.33
C GLY A 68 -4.80 -7.45 -12.75
N LEU A 69 -4.49 -6.56 -11.81
CA LEU A 69 -3.93 -5.25 -12.13
C LEU A 69 -2.53 -5.39 -12.72
N THR A 70 -2.25 -4.63 -13.78
CA THR A 70 -0.89 -4.46 -14.29
C THR A 70 -0.14 -3.44 -13.44
N ARG A 71 1.19 -3.49 -13.53
CA ARG A 71 2.07 -2.50 -12.91
C ARG A 71 1.74 -1.07 -13.33
N ALA A 72 1.41 -0.82 -14.60
CA ALA A 72 1.07 0.51 -15.09
C ALA A 72 -0.20 1.04 -14.40
N VAL A 73 -1.30 0.28 -14.48
CA VAL A 73 -2.58 0.66 -13.86
C VAL A 73 -2.43 0.82 -12.35
N PHE A 74 -1.71 -0.09 -11.69
CA PHE A 74 -1.56 -0.03 -10.25
C PHE A 74 -0.68 1.15 -9.78
N LEU A 75 0.32 1.54 -10.57
CA LEU A 75 1.13 2.72 -10.30
C LEU A 75 0.32 4.01 -10.40
N GLU A 76 -0.63 4.10 -11.34
CA GLU A 76 -1.56 5.23 -11.45
C GLU A 76 -2.44 5.34 -10.19
N ILE A 77 -3.05 4.24 -9.76
CA ILE A 77 -3.84 4.18 -8.52
C ILE A 77 -3.01 4.67 -7.32
N CYS A 78 -1.77 4.19 -7.18
CA CYS A 78 -0.92 4.58 -6.07
C CYS A 78 -0.55 6.08 -6.09
N ARG A 79 -0.41 6.69 -7.27
CA ARG A 79 -0.10 8.12 -7.42
C ARG A 79 -1.30 8.98 -7.05
N GLU A 80 -2.50 8.58 -7.44
CA GLU A 80 -3.74 9.25 -7.04
C GLU A 80 -3.93 9.21 -5.52
N ASP A 81 -3.74 8.04 -4.91
CA ASP A 81 -3.79 7.89 -3.46
C ASP A 81 -2.71 8.75 -2.77
N ALA A 82 -1.51 8.86 -3.34
CA ALA A 82 -0.44 9.67 -2.76
C ALA A 82 -0.78 11.16 -2.80
N ALA A 83 -1.36 11.66 -3.90
CA ALA A 83 -1.85 13.02 -4.01
C ALA A 83 -2.97 13.28 -3.00
N ARG A 84 -3.91 12.34 -2.85
CA ARG A 84 -4.99 12.41 -1.87
C ARG A 84 -4.47 12.44 -0.44
N TYR A 85 -3.55 11.54 -0.09
CA TYR A 85 -2.99 11.46 1.26
C TYR A 85 -2.19 12.72 1.58
N GLY A 86 -1.38 13.20 0.65
CA GLY A 86 -0.59 14.42 0.80
C GLY A 86 -1.47 15.67 0.96
N GLY A 87 -2.50 15.83 0.12
CA GLY A 87 -3.44 16.94 0.21
C GLY A 87 -4.21 16.98 1.53
N LEU A 88 -4.68 15.82 2.00
CA LEU A 88 -5.44 15.71 3.25
C LEU A 88 -4.60 15.88 4.51
N VAL A 89 -3.30 15.55 4.46
CA VAL A 89 -2.36 15.81 5.56
C VAL A 89 -1.97 17.30 5.58
N ALA A 90 -1.75 17.92 4.43
CA ALA A 90 -1.41 19.34 4.34
C ALA A 90 -2.56 20.29 4.71
N SER A 91 -3.81 19.82 4.66
CA SER A 91 -5.01 20.59 5.03
C SER A 91 -5.43 20.44 6.50
N ARG A 92 -4.62 19.76 7.33
CA ARG A 92 -4.85 19.57 8.77
C ARG A 92 -3.84 20.37 9.57
#